data_AF-A0A7C8J6T2-F1
#
_entry.id   AF-A0A7C8J6T2-F1
#
_cell.length_a   1.000
_cell.length_b   1.000
_cell.length_c   1.000
_cell.angle_alpha   90.00
_cell.angle_beta   90.00
_cell.angle_gamma   90.00
#
_symmetry.space_group_name_H-M   'P 1'
#
loop_
_entity.id
_entity.type
_entity.pdbx_description
1 polymer ?
#
loop_
_entity_poly.entity_id
_entity_poly.type
_entity_poly.pdbx_seq_one_letter_code
_entity_poly.pdbx_strand_id
1 'polypeptide(L)'
;MESNARQCWDPQDSDDDINISMLSKTPTLIQPPCKSKADKKRKKLEATKKKRLQKNKDSGRMLKRVQRYLGLRQATSSMSSSSLVTASWDVLKPAPFKPRESVRFVCVDIEAYEKEARMVTEIGLAVLDTEDLVDMCPGEKGENWFSQVRAYHFRIEERRYIVNSEYVQGCPEAFDFGESQVIPIKDINQAVGRVIGDENSEDERPIIIVGHDIKQDLKYLTMIGYNSWGVPQIVDEVDTKDMFRRMERGLNGRGLAQICAELGILGRNYHNAGNDAVYTLRAMITMAVKRTMEGSDRNEESFTPGTDEWTDGDMDDGGCPKRSAPPAKPDHVLQSKDGRHNVKW
;
A
#
# COMPACT_ATOMS: atom_id res chain seq x y z
N MET A 1 -59.67 -84.90 -1.63
CA MET A 1 -58.99 -86.17 -1.94
C MET A 1 -59.45 -86.57 -3.32
N GLU A 2 -58.62 -86.44 -4.36
CA GLU A 2 -58.76 -87.17 -5.63
C GLU A 2 -57.54 -86.91 -6.53
N SER A 3 -57.21 -87.90 -7.36
CA SER A 3 -56.19 -87.89 -8.42
C SER A 3 -56.73 -87.14 -9.67
N ASN A 4 -56.04 -86.83 -10.77
CA ASN A 4 -54.92 -87.37 -11.57
C ASN A 4 -54.35 -86.20 -12.44
N ALA A 5 -53.25 -86.25 -13.22
CA ALA A 5 -51.99 -87.02 -13.26
C ALA A 5 -51.14 -86.52 -14.47
N ARG A 6 -49.90 -87.03 -14.64
CA ARG A 6 -49.05 -87.00 -15.88
C ARG A 6 -48.38 -85.64 -16.23
N GLN A 7 -47.03 -85.56 -16.27
CA GLN A 7 -46.10 -85.82 -17.42
C GLN A 7 -46.18 -84.73 -18.51
N CYS A 8 -45.09 -84.25 -19.16
CA CYS A 8 -43.63 -84.40 -18.99
C CYS A 8 -42.91 -83.31 -19.85
N TRP A 9 -41.59 -83.13 -19.65
CA TRP A 9 -40.58 -82.57 -20.58
C TRP A 9 -40.46 -81.04 -20.87
N ASP A 10 -39.19 -80.59 -20.80
CA ASP A 10 -38.60 -79.41 -21.47
C ASP A 10 -38.57 -79.58 -23.00
N PRO A 11 -38.38 -78.48 -23.78
CA PRO A 11 -37.06 -78.26 -24.39
C PRO A 11 -36.61 -76.78 -24.51
N GLN A 12 -35.33 -76.60 -24.84
CA GLN A 12 -34.68 -75.35 -25.27
C GLN A 12 -35.20 -74.87 -26.64
N ASP A 13 -35.23 -73.56 -26.93
CA ASP A 13 -34.18 -72.87 -27.73
C ASP A 13 -34.44 -71.38 -28.06
N SER A 14 -33.35 -70.67 -28.39
CA SER A 14 -33.15 -69.49 -29.28
C SER A 14 -34.13 -68.28 -29.35
N ASP A 15 -33.56 -67.11 -29.04
CA ASP A 15 -33.42 -65.89 -29.88
C ASP A 15 -34.60 -65.00 -30.39
N ASP A 16 -34.21 -63.72 -30.52
CA ASP A 16 -34.72 -62.58 -31.30
C ASP A 16 -35.96 -61.75 -30.89
N ASP A 17 -35.65 -60.49 -30.55
CA ASP A 17 -36.35 -59.21 -30.79
C ASP A 17 -37.89 -59.08 -30.67
N ILE A 18 -38.32 -58.07 -29.88
CA ILE A 18 -39.27 -57.03 -30.35
C ILE A 18 -39.16 -55.73 -29.51
N ASN A 19 -38.59 -54.72 -30.18
CA ASN A 19 -38.93 -53.29 -30.25
C ASN A 19 -39.30 -52.43 -29.01
N ILE A 20 -38.65 -51.26 -28.96
CA ILE A 20 -38.77 -50.18 -27.98
C ILE A 20 -39.95 -49.25 -28.32
N SER A 21 -40.83 -48.94 -27.34
CA SER A 21 -41.54 -47.65 -27.33
C SER A 21 -41.97 -47.23 -25.90
N MET A 22 -42.20 -45.93 -25.70
CA MET A 22 -42.79 -45.31 -24.49
C MET A 22 -41.94 -45.30 -23.18
N LEU A 23 -40.75 -44.69 -23.22
CA LEU A 23 -40.08 -44.14 -22.03
C LEU A 23 -40.22 -42.61 -21.98
N SER A 24 -41.24 -42.12 -21.28
CA SER A 24 -41.45 -40.69 -21.03
C SER A 24 -40.44 -40.16 -20.01
N LYS A 25 -39.39 -39.50 -20.50
CA LYS A 25 -38.36 -38.87 -19.67
C LYS A 25 -38.92 -37.67 -18.91
N THR A 26 -39.03 -37.77 -17.58
CA THR A 26 -39.10 -36.62 -16.68
C THR A 26 -37.77 -36.47 -15.94
N PRO A 27 -36.86 -35.57 -16.38
CA PRO A 27 -35.66 -35.27 -15.63
C PRO A 27 -36.03 -34.32 -14.48
N THR A 28 -36.07 -34.84 -13.25
CA THR A 28 -36.19 -34.03 -12.04
C THR A 28 -34.95 -33.14 -11.92
N LEU A 29 -35.06 -31.91 -12.40
CA LEU A 29 -33.97 -30.94 -12.37
C LEU A 29 -33.73 -30.50 -10.92
N ILE A 30 -32.80 -31.16 -10.23
CA ILE A 30 -32.30 -30.71 -8.93
C ILE A 30 -31.58 -29.38 -9.15
N GLN A 31 -32.31 -28.28 -9.01
CA GLN A 31 -31.71 -26.95 -9.00
C GLN A 31 -30.76 -26.87 -7.80
N PRO A 32 -29.52 -26.36 -7.98
CA PRO A 32 -28.65 -26.11 -6.84
C PRO A 32 -29.36 -25.12 -5.90
N PRO A 33 -29.32 -25.32 -4.57
CA PRO A 33 -30.12 -24.53 -3.64
C PRO A 33 -29.85 -23.04 -3.83
N CYS A 34 -30.90 -22.30 -4.19
CA CYS A 34 -30.81 -20.89 -4.53
C CYS A 34 -30.38 -20.09 -3.29
N LYS A 35 -29.06 -19.83 -3.19
CA LYS A 35 -28.39 -19.25 -2.01
C LYS A 35 -29.19 -18.06 -1.50
N SER A 36 -29.74 -18.19 -0.28
CA SER A 36 -30.68 -17.22 0.27
C SER A 36 -30.07 -15.81 0.31
N LYS A 37 -30.92 -14.77 0.25
CA LYS A 37 -30.45 -13.38 0.39
C LYS A 37 -29.71 -13.17 1.73
N ALA A 38 -30.10 -13.90 2.78
CA ALA A 38 -29.44 -13.91 4.08
C ALA A 38 -28.02 -14.53 4.01
N ASP A 39 -27.85 -15.67 3.37
CA ASP A 39 -26.52 -16.31 3.21
C ASP A 39 -25.55 -15.46 2.39
N LYS A 40 -26.05 -14.82 1.33
CA LYS A 40 -25.26 -13.86 0.55
C LYS A 40 -24.83 -12.66 1.41
N LYS A 41 -25.73 -12.13 2.25
CA LYS A 41 -25.43 -11.02 3.19
C LYS A 41 -24.39 -11.44 4.25
N ARG A 42 -24.56 -12.61 4.87
CA ARG A 42 -23.62 -13.18 5.86
C ARG A 42 -22.23 -13.39 5.27
N LYS A 43 -22.12 -14.05 4.12
CA LYS A 43 -20.83 -14.28 3.44
C LYS A 43 -20.14 -12.97 3.02
N LYS A 44 -20.91 -11.95 2.60
CA LYS A 44 -20.37 -10.61 2.32
C LYS A 44 -19.80 -9.97 3.60
N LEU A 45 -20.52 -10.04 4.72
CA LEU A 45 -20.06 -9.51 6.01
C LEU A 45 -18.78 -10.21 6.51
N GLU A 46 -18.74 -11.55 6.47
CA GLU A 46 -17.55 -12.34 6.81
C GLU A 46 -16.35 -11.98 5.92
N ALA A 47 -16.56 -11.87 4.60
CA ALA A 47 -15.51 -11.46 3.67
C ALA A 47 -15.03 -10.03 3.96
N THR A 48 -15.92 -9.11 4.32
CA THR A 48 -15.54 -7.76 4.77
C THR A 48 -14.77 -7.78 6.09
N LYS A 49 -15.16 -8.60 7.08
CA LYS A 49 -14.40 -8.76 8.34
C LYS A 49 -13.00 -9.30 8.06
N LYS A 50 -12.88 -10.36 7.26
CA LYS A 50 -11.58 -10.95 6.86
C LYS A 50 -10.70 -9.96 6.10
N LYS A 51 -11.26 -9.17 5.16
CA LYS A 51 -10.52 -8.13 4.44
C LYS A 51 -10.02 -7.01 5.35
N ARG A 52 -10.85 -6.53 6.29
CA ARG A 52 -10.45 -5.53 7.30
C ARG A 52 -9.32 -6.07 8.18
N LEU A 53 -9.47 -7.31 8.64
CA LEU A 53 -8.46 -7.95 9.47
C LEU A 53 -7.12 -8.11 8.73
N GLN A 54 -7.15 -8.59 7.48
CA GLN A 54 -5.95 -8.68 6.65
C GLN A 54 -5.29 -7.31 6.47
N LYS A 55 -6.07 -6.27 6.14
CA LYS A 55 -5.56 -4.90 6.02
C LYS A 55 -4.87 -4.43 7.31
N ASN A 56 -5.44 -4.71 8.48
CA ASN A 56 -4.85 -4.34 9.77
C ASN A 56 -3.53 -5.09 10.06
N LYS A 57 -3.41 -6.35 9.64
CA LYS A 57 -2.15 -7.12 9.71
C LYS A 57 -1.11 -6.56 8.73
N ASP A 58 -1.51 -6.20 7.51
CA ASP A 58 -0.61 -5.59 6.53
C ASP A 58 -0.09 -4.20 6.97
N SER A 59 -0.94 -3.37 7.60
CA SER A 59 -0.51 -2.10 8.21
C SER A 59 0.42 -2.30 9.42
N GLY A 60 0.23 -3.36 10.22
CA GLY A 60 1.15 -3.73 11.30
C GLY A 60 2.53 -4.10 10.79
N ARG A 61 2.58 -4.95 9.74
CA ARG A 61 3.81 -5.33 9.05
C ARG A 61 4.49 -4.14 8.37
N MET A 62 3.74 -3.22 7.77
CA MET A 62 4.28 -1.99 7.17
C MET A 62 5.06 -1.15 8.19
N LEU A 63 4.49 -0.89 9.38
CA LEU A 63 5.17 -0.15 10.45
C LEU A 63 6.47 -0.84 10.90
N LYS A 64 6.46 -2.17 10.99
CA LYS A 64 7.67 -2.96 11.31
C LYS A 64 8.75 -2.87 10.23
N ARG A 65 8.37 -2.89 8.94
CA ARG A 65 9.33 -2.68 7.83
C ARG A 65 9.93 -1.28 7.88
N VAL A 66 9.12 -0.23 8.11
CA VAL A 66 9.61 1.14 8.31
C VAL A 66 10.60 1.23 9.47
N GLN A 67 10.28 0.63 10.62
CA GLN A 67 11.23 0.54 11.74
C GLN A 67 12.54 -0.17 11.34
N ARG A 68 12.48 -1.24 10.55
CA ARG A 68 13.68 -1.96 10.07
C ARG A 68 14.53 -1.13 9.12
N TYR A 69 13.91 -0.38 8.20
CA TYR A 69 14.62 0.54 7.30
C TYR A 69 15.29 1.68 8.05
N LEU A 70 14.65 2.23 9.08
CA LEU A 70 15.21 3.27 9.96
C LEU A 70 16.17 2.74 11.06
N GLY A 71 16.56 1.46 11.02
CA GLY A 71 17.46 0.87 12.02
C GLY A 71 16.86 0.71 13.44
N LEU A 72 15.56 0.96 13.60
CA LEU A 72 14.82 0.87 14.87
C LEU A 72 14.31 -0.56 15.19
N ARG A 73 14.42 -1.50 14.23
CA ARG A 73 14.06 -2.91 14.41
C ARG A 73 15.05 -3.84 13.71
N GLN A 74 15.49 -4.88 14.40
CA GLN A 74 16.38 -5.91 13.84
C GLN A 74 15.67 -6.74 12.75
N ALA A 75 16.42 -7.12 11.71
CA ALA A 75 15.93 -8.07 10.70
C ALA A 75 15.92 -9.51 11.25
N THR A 76 14.85 -10.25 10.99
CA THR A 76 14.68 -11.66 11.43
C THR A 76 15.79 -12.58 10.95
N SER A 77 16.33 -12.34 9.75
CA SER A 77 17.44 -13.10 9.17
C SER A 77 18.81 -12.84 9.83
N SER A 78 18.89 -11.88 10.77
CA SER A 78 20.11 -11.52 11.50
C SER A 78 20.11 -12.00 12.96
N MET A 79 19.17 -12.85 13.37
CA MET A 79 19.08 -13.31 14.76
C MET A 79 20.18 -14.31 15.12
N SER A 80 21.21 -13.81 15.80
CA SER A 80 22.02 -14.61 16.74
C SER A 80 21.20 -14.87 18.00
N SER A 81 21.51 -15.93 18.75
CA SER A 81 20.74 -16.43 19.90
C SER A 81 20.75 -15.55 21.17
N SER A 82 21.12 -14.27 21.04
CA SER A 82 21.03 -13.25 22.09
C SER A 82 20.30 -12.02 21.54
N SER A 83 18.99 -11.95 21.77
CA SER A 83 18.10 -10.90 21.26
C SER A 83 17.06 -10.50 22.31
N LEU A 84 17.49 -9.76 23.33
CA LEU A 84 16.62 -9.04 24.29
C LEU A 84 16.76 -7.50 24.18
N VAL A 85 17.52 -7.03 23.18
CA VAL A 85 18.13 -5.68 23.19
C VAL A 85 17.24 -4.54 22.69
N THR A 86 15.95 -4.77 22.43
CA THR A 86 14.97 -3.69 22.23
C THR A 86 14.39 -3.16 23.54
N ALA A 87 14.56 -3.85 24.67
CA ALA A 87 14.22 -3.30 25.97
C ALA A 87 15.23 -2.19 26.32
N SER A 88 14.75 -0.95 26.52
CA SER A 88 15.56 0.23 26.86
C SER A 88 16.51 0.76 25.76
N TRP A 89 16.07 0.86 24.50
CA TRP A 89 16.71 1.79 23.56
C TRP A 89 16.31 3.23 23.90
N ASP A 90 17.27 4.15 23.78
CA ASP A 90 17.19 5.55 24.18
C ASP A 90 17.21 6.43 22.93
N VAL A 91 16.18 7.28 22.77
CA VAL A 91 16.00 8.19 21.63
C VAL A 91 17.10 9.25 21.49
N LEU A 92 17.89 9.48 22.53
CA LEU A 92 19.06 10.36 22.52
C LEU A 92 20.32 9.65 21.99
N LYS A 93 20.20 8.39 21.56
CA LYS A 93 21.26 7.62 20.89
C LYS A 93 20.88 7.33 19.44
N PRO A 94 21.85 7.07 18.55
CA PRO A 94 21.58 6.61 17.19
C PRO A 94 20.72 5.34 17.16
N ALA A 95 20.14 5.06 16.00
CA ALA A 95 19.33 3.86 15.79
C ALA A 95 20.14 2.57 16.14
N PRO A 96 19.56 1.63 16.92
CA PRO A 96 20.34 0.56 17.56
C PRO A 96 20.76 -0.57 16.61
N PHE A 97 20.13 -0.68 15.44
CA PHE A 97 20.43 -1.71 14.45
C PHE A 97 20.94 -1.07 13.16
N LYS A 98 22.07 -1.56 12.64
CA LYS A 98 22.50 -1.23 11.28
C LYS A 98 21.50 -1.84 10.28
N PRO A 99 20.87 -1.05 9.40
CA PRO A 99 20.06 -1.61 8.32
C PRO A 99 20.88 -2.55 7.43
N ARG A 100 20.24 -3.60 6.90
CA ARG A 100 20.87 -4.55 5.97
C ARG A 100 21.29 -3.86 4.67
N GLU A 101 20.46 -2.91 4.23
CA GLU A 101 20.53 -2.16 2.98
C GLU A 101 20.15 -0.72 3.36
N SER A 102 20.88 0.27 2.83
CA SER A 102 20.46 1.67 2.92
C SER A 102 19.39 1.95 1.87
N VAL A 103 18.39 2.76 2.22
CA VAL A 103 17.23 3.05 1.37
C VAL A 103 16.93 4.54 1.33
N ARG A 104 16.30 4.98 0.24
CA ARG A 104 15.73 6.34 0.13
C ARG A 104 14.23 6.26 0.31
N PHE A 105 13.69 6.93 1.33
CA PHE A 105 12.26 7.21 1.37
C PHE A 105 11.96 8.40 0.47
N VAL A 106 11.02 8.24 -0.46
CA VAL A 106 10.52 9.35 -1.28
C VAL A 106 9.02 9.44 -1.07
N CYS A 107 8.61 10.46 -0.32
CA CYS A 107 7.21 10.81 -0.16
C CYS A 107 6.71 11.53 -1.40
N VAL A 108 5.49 11.21 -1.81
CA VAL A 108 4.76 11.87 -2.90
C VAL A 108 3.41 12.34 -2.36
N ASP A 109 3.05 13.58 -2.70
CA ASP A 109 1.72 14.15 -2.52
C ASP A 109 1.36 14.95 -3.78
N ILE A 110 0.12 14.89 -4.25
CA ILE A 110 -0.30 15.52 -5.51
C ILE A 110 -1.65 16.21 -5.38
N GLU A 111 -1.63 17.53 -5.58
CA GLU A 111 -2.83 18.35 -5.71
C GLU A 111 -3.36 18.32 -7.15
N ALA A 112 -4.68 18.22 -7.26
CA ALA A 112 -5.41 18.23 -8.52
C ALA A 112 -6.66 19.10 -8.40
N TYR A 113 -7.13 19.63 -9.52
CA TYR A 113 -8.28 20.51 -9.54
C TYR A 113 -9.53 19.81 -9.01
N GLU A 114 -10.17 20.41 -8.00
CA GLU A 114 -11.32 19.85 -7.28
C GLU A 114 -12.52 19.53 -8.18
N LYS A 115 -12.63 20.20 -9.34
CA LYS A 115 -13.71 20.00 -10.34
C LYS A 115 -13.32 19.04 -11.47
N GLU A 116 -12.03 18.84 -11.72
CA GLU A 116 -11.55 17.89 -12.72
C GLU A 116 -10.24 17.23 -12.25
N ALA A 117 -10.36 16.08 -11.59
CA ALA A 117 -9.24 15.30 -11.05
C ALA A 117 -8.19 14.81 -12.08
N ARG A 118 -8.37 15.08 -13.39
CA ARG A 118 -7.34 14.86 -14.42
C ARG A 118 -6.37 16.04 -14.54
N MET A 119 -6.77 17.21 -14.04
CA MET A 119 -5.95 18.42 -14.00
C MET A 119 -5.16 18.47 -12.69
N VAL A 120 -4.14 17.62 -12.58
CA VAL A 120 -3.05 17.80 -11.60
C VAL A 120 -2.49 19.21 -11.71
N THR A 121 -2.32 19.91 -10.60
CA THR A 121 -1.79 21.29 -10.55
C THR A 121 -0.39 21.34 -9.98
N GLU A 122 -0.11 20.51 -8.96
CA GLU A 122 1.11 20.60 -8.14
C GLU A 122 1.58 19.21 -7.72
N ILE A 123 2.89 19.06 -7.52
CA ILE A 123 3.53 17.82 -7.09
C ILE A 123 4.48 18.16 -5.94
N GLY A 124 4.29 17.50 -4.81
CA GLY A 124 5.20 17.52 -3.68
C GLY A 124 6.04 16.26 -3.65
N LEU A 125 7.34 16.43 -3.46
CA LEU A 125 8.25 15.34 -3.17
C LEU A 125 9.05 15.67 -1.90
N ALA A 126 9.18 14.70 -1.00
CA ALA A 126 10.05 14.81 0.16
C ALA A 126 10.94 13.57 0.26
N VAL A 127 12.25 13.77 0.29
CA VAL A 127 13.26 12.70 0.26
C VAL A 127 13.97 12.63 1.59
N LEU A 128 14.06 11.43 2.17
CA LEU A 128 14.86 11.11 3.34
C LEU A 128 15.77 9.94 2.99
N ASP A 129 17.08 10.18 3.04
CA ASP A 129 18.10 9.16 2.84
C ASP A 129 18.45 8.52 4.18
N THR A 130 18.50 7.19 4.27
CA THR A 130 18.89 6.56 5.55
C THR A 130 20.39 6.68 5.85
N GLU A 131 21.24 7.00 4.87
CA GLU A 131 22.66 7.31 5.14
C GLU A 131 22.84 8.64 5.87
N ASP A 132 22.00 9.64 5.59
CA ASP A 132 22.01 10.94 6.28
C ASP A 132 21.58 10.83 7.77
N LEU A 133 21.12 9.66 8.21
CA LEU A 133 20.69 9.35 9.58
C LEU A 133 21.72 8.54 10.38
N VAL A 134 22.80 8.09 9.75
CA VAL A 134 23.86 7.31 10.42
C VAL A 134 24.49 8.17 11.53
N ASP A 135 24.67 7.56 12.70
CA ASP A 135 25.17 8.20 13.92
C ASP A 135 24.35 9.42 14.43
N MET A 136 23.17 9.69 13.86
CA MET A 136 22.24 10.73 14.32
C MET A 136 21.16 10.15 15.25
N CYS A 137 21.06 10.67 16.47
CA CYS A 137 19.95 10.34 17.37
C CYS A 137 18.62 10.97 16.87
N PRO A 138 17.49 10.25 16.89
CA PRO A 138 16.22 10.78 16.39
C PRO A 138 15.61 11.90 17.25
N GLY A 139 15.77 11.87 18.57
CA GLY A 139 14.94 12.66 19.49
C GLY A 139 13.58 12.02 19.76
N GLU A 140 12.79 12.57 20.69
CA GLU A 140 11.60 11.92 21.27
C GLU A 140 10.50 11.60 20.24
N LYS A 141 10.42 12.40 19.18
CA LYS A 141 9.46 12.30 18.08
C LYS A 141 10.16 12.11 16.72
N GLY A 142 11.47 11.89 16.70
CA GLY A 142 12.28 11.87 15.48
C GLY A 142 12.58 13.26 14.90
N GLU A 143 12.43 14.32 15.69
CA GLU A 143 12.58 15.71 15.28
C GLU A 143 13.97 16.06 14.73
N ASN A 144 15.03 15.41 15.21
CA ASN A 144 16.39 15.65 14.69
C ASN A 144 16.50 15.20 13.23
N TRP A 145 15.90 14.05 12.89
CA TRP A 145 15.87 13.51 11.53
C TRP A 145 15.01 14.35 10.58
N PHE A 146 14.11 15.21 11.08
CA PHE A 146 13.32 16.13 10.23
C PHE A 146 14.19 17.15 9.49
N SER A 147 15.41 17.40 9.96
CA SER A 147 16.40 18.27 9.31
C SER A 147 17.02 17.66 8.04
N GLN A 148 16.97 16.33 7.90
CA GLN A 148 17.54 15.59 6.77
C GLN A 148 16.51 15.36 5.63
N VAL A 149 15.27 15.86 5.80
CA VAL A 149 14.23 15.77 4.76
C VAL A 149 14.47 16.86 3.71
N ARG A 150 14.86 16.45 2.50
CA ARG A 150 14.98 17.32 1.32
C ARG A 150 13.61 17.47 0.66
N ALA A 151 13.13 18.69 0.49
CA ALA A 151 11.78 18.97 -0.03
C ALA A 151 11.83 19.60 -1.44
N TYR A 152 10.86 19.23 -2.28
CA TYR A 152 10.68 19.75 -3.63
C TYR A 152 9.20 20.03 -3.86
N HIS A 153 8.91 21.17 -4.48
CA HIS A 153 7.56 21.54 -4.87
C HIS A 153 7.55 21.98 -6.33
N PHE A 154 6.84 21.22 -7.17
CA PHE A 154 6.69 21.50 -8.59
C PHE A 154 5.27 21.99 -8.88
N ARG A 155 5.14 23.14 -9.55
CA ARG A 155 3.87 23.68 -10.02
C ARG A 155 3.82 23.61 -11.54
N ILE A 156 2.75 23.04 -12.08
CA ILE A 156 2.61 22.85 -13.54
C ILE A 156 2.33 24.20 -14.19
N GLU A 157 3.22 24.65 -15.06
CA GLU A 157 3.18 25.99 -15.69
C GLU A 157 1.83 26.27 -16.36
N GLU A 158 1.36 25.34 -17.18
CA GLU A 158 0.14 25.46 -17.98
C GLU A 158 -1.15 25.43 -17.13
N ARG A 159 -1.03 25.17 -15.83
CA ARG A 159 -2.15 25.04 -14.88
C ARG A 159 -2.01 25.95 -13.65
N ARG A 160 -0.98 26.81 -13.61
CA ARG A 160 -0.65 27.67 -12.45
C ARG A 160 -1.80 28.61 -12.02
N TYR A 161 -2.70 28.94 -12.94
CA TYR A 161 -3.89 29.78 -12.68
C TYR A 161 -5.04 29.04 -11.98
N ILE A 162 -4.97 27.71 -11.87
CA ILE A 162 -5.98 26.89 -11.20
C ILE A 162 -5.62 26.79 -9.72
N VAL A 163 -6.53 27.22 -8.84
CA VAL A 163 -6.39 27.15 -7.38
C VAL A 163 -7.70 26.64 -6.78
N ASN A 164 -7.64 25.55 -6.00
CA ASN A 164 -8.79 25.00 -5.29
C ASN A 164 -9.31 25.98 -4.24
N SER A 165 -10.63 26.14 -4.14
CA SER A 165 -11.27 27.07 -3.20
C SER A 165 -12.73 26.74 -2.82
N GLU A 166 -13.41 25.85 -3.54
CA GLU A 166 -14.83 25.53 -3.30
C GLU A 166 -15.03 24.46 -2.21
N TYR A 167 -14.21 23.41 -2.23
CA TYR A 167 -14.25 22.30 -1.26
C TYR A 167 -13.03 22.28 -0.35
N VAL A 168 -11.88 22.69 -0.89
CA VAL A 168 -10.59 22.67 -0.21
C VAL A 168 -9.83 23.95 -0.57
N GLN A 169 -9.35 24.68 0.43
CA GLN A 169 -8.56 25.89 0.20
C GLN A 169 -7.10 25.52 -0.14
N GLY A 170 -6.72 25.66 -1.41
CA GLY A 170 -5.34 25.46 -1.86
C GLY A 170 -4.39 26.55 -1.34
N CYS A 171 -3.14 26.18 -1.08
CA CYS A 171 -2.04 27.05 -0.62
C CYS A 171 -0.81 27.05 -1.57
N PRO A 172 -0.98 27.18 -2.89
CA PRO A 172 0.06 26.92 -3.89
C PRO A 172 1.36 27.73 -3.76
N GLU A 173 1.24 28.99 -3.32
CA GLU A 173 2.40 29.90 -3.19
C GLU A 173 3.06 29.82 -1.80
N ALA A 174 2.54 29.02 -0.87
CA ALA A 174 2.97 28.98 0.54
C ALA A 174 3.82 27.74 0.88
N PHE A 175 4.84 27.44 0.05
CA PHE A 175 5.77 26.35 0.32
C PHE A 175 6.74 26.74 1.45
N ASP A 176 6.75 25.97 2.54
CA ASP A 176 7.47 26.27 3.78
C ASP A 176 8.92 25.74 3.80
N PHE A 177 9.27 24.86 2.87
CA PHE A 177 10.51 24.07 2.90
C PHE A 177 11.47 24.37 1.74
N GLY A 178 11.27 25.49 1.03
CA GLY A 178 12.12 25.92 -0.08
C GLY A 178 11.38 26.85 -1.03
N GLU A 179 11.75 26.81 -2.32
CA GLU A 179 11.09 27.59 -3.37
C GLU A 179 10.29 26.68 -4.32
N SER A 180 9.08 27.11 -4.67
CA SER A 180 8.21 26.43 -5.64
C SER A 180 8.79 26.59 -7.06
N GLN A 181 9.15 25.48 -7.71
CA GLN A 181 9.64 25.50 -9.09
C GLN A 181 8.46 25.38 -10.06
N VAL A 182 8.40 26.28 -11.04
CA VAL A 182 7.41 26.22 -12.13
C VAL A 182 7.99 25.38 -13.26
N ILE A 183 7.32 24.28 -13.63
CA ILE A 183 7.80 23.29 -14.59
C ILE A 183 6.73 23.07 -15.67
N PRO A 184 7.06 23.10 -16.98
CA PRO A 184 6.14 22.74 -18.05
C PRO A 184 5.72 21.28 -17.97
N ILE A 185 4.45 20.94 -18.27
CA ILE A 185 3.91 19.58 -18.10
C ILE A 185 4.73 18.50 -18.85
N LYS A 186 5.32 18.85 -20.00
CA LYS A 186 6.20 17.99 -20.79
C LYS A 186 7.50 17.58 -20.08
N ASP A 187 8.00 18.42 -19.17
CA ASP A 187 9.29 18.25 -18.51
C ASP A 187 9.14 17.66 -17.09
N ILE A 188 7.89 17.53 -16.59
CA ILE A 188 7.54 16.97 -15.28
C ILE A 188 8.05 15.54 -15.08
N ASN A 189 7.91 14.67 -16.08
CA ASN A 189 8.39 13.29 -16.01
C ASN A 189 9.88 13.24 -15.64
N GLN A 190 10.68 14.07 -16.33
CA GLN A 190 12.11 14.18 -16.07
C GLN A 190 12.42 14.82 -14.70
N ALA A 191 11.69 15.87 -14.32
CA ALA A 191 11.86 16.53 -13.02
C ALA A 191 11.60 15.57 -11.84
N VAL A 192 10.53 14.78 -11.92
CA VAL A 192 10.18 13.75 -10.92
C VAL A 192 11.20 12.60 -10.93
N GLY A 193 11.57 12.10 -12.11
CA GLY A 193 12.56 11.01 -12.26
C GLY A 193 13.94 11.35 -11.68
N ARG A 194 14.40 12.60 -11.83
CA ARG A 194 15.64 13.07 -11.20
C ARG A 194 15.59 13.09 -9.67
N VAL A 195 14.45 13.47 -9.07
CA VAL A 195 14.29 13.51 -7.60
C VAL A 195 14.13 12.11 -7.01
N ILE A 196 13.41 11.22 -7.71
CA ILE A 196 13.26 9.83 -7.30
C ILE A 196 14.57 9.04 -7.50
N GLY A 197 15.36 9.36 -8.52
CA GLY A 197 16.57 8.61 -8.88
C GLY A 197 16.33 7.48 -9.89
N ASP A 198 15.32 7.63 -10.74
CA ASP A 198 14.98 6.67 -11.82
C ASP A 198 15.87 6.86 -13.06
N GLU A 199 16.08 8.11 -13.49
CA GLU A 199 16.90 8.43 -14.66
C GLU A 199 18.35 8.80 -14.27
N ASN A 200 19.32 8.03 -14.79
CA ASN A 200 20.76 8.31 -14.73
C ASN A 200 21.35 8.48 -13.31
N SER A 201 20.69 7.94 -12.28
CA SER A 201 21.28 7.87 -10.95
C SER A 201 22.32 6.74 -10.92
N GLU A 202 23.57 7.04 -10.53
CA GLU A 202 24.56 6.01 -10.16
C GLU A 202 24.14 5.27 -8.87
N ASP A 203 23.16 5.83 -8.16
CA ASP A 203 22.60 5.31 -6.93
C ASP A 203 21.45 4.33 -7.21
N GLU A 204 21.82 3.05 -7.33
CA GLU A 204 20.89 1.92 -7.47
C GLU A 204 20.19 1.51 -6.16
N ARG A 205 20.38 2.24 -5.04
CA ARG A 205 19.81 1.86 -3.73
C ARG A 205 18.28 1.81 -3.75
N PRO A 206 17.65 0.86 -3.01
CA PRO A 206 16.20 0.70 -3.00
C PRO A 206 15.46 1.95 -2.53
N ILE A 207 14.32 2.20 -3.16
CA ILE A 207 13.43 3.33 -2.91
C ILE A 207 12.14 2.81 -2.25
N ILE A 208 11.74 3.51 -1.19
CA ILE A 208 10.50 3.28 -0.46
C ILE A 208 9.57 4.47 -0.75
N ILE A 209 8.48 4.23 -1.48
CA ILE A 209 7.54 5.30 -1.84
C ILE A 209 6.54 5.50 -0.70
N VAL A 210 6.46 6.74 -0.20
CA VAL A 210 5.64 7.13 0.96
C VAL A 210 4.50 8.04 0.51
N GLY A 211 3.35 8.00 1.18
CA GLY A 211 2.24 8.91 0.91
C GLY A 211 1.12 8.80 1.94
N HIS A 212 0.01 9.48 1.68
CA HIS A 212 -1.16 9.51 2.56
C HIS A 212 -2.44 9.18 1.76
N ASP A 213 -2.84 7.90 1.72
CA ASP A 213 -3.72 7.34 0.65
C ASP A 213 -3.05 7.26 -0.75
N ILE A 214 -1.73 7.01 -0.72
CA ILE A 214 -0.73 6.96 -1.82
C ILE A 214 -1.21 6.41 -3.19
N LYS A 215 -2.22 5.54 -3.21
CA LYS A 215 -2.79 4.95 -4.42
C LYS A 215 -3.52 5.95 -5.30
N GLN A 216 -3.87 7.11 -4.77
CA GLN A 216 -4.40 8.23 -5.54
C GLN A 216 -3.25 8.95 -6.26
N ASP A 217 -2.19 9.30 -5.53
CA ASP A 217 -1.00 9.99 -6.04
C ASP A 217 -0.28 9.22 -7.14
N LEU A 218 -0.07 7.90 -6.97
CA LEU A 218 0.59 7.09 -8.01
C LEU A 218 -0.20 7.06 -9.34
N LYS A 219 -1.54 7.20 -9.28
CA LYS A 219 -2.37 7.34 -10.50
C LYS A 219 -2.19 8.72 -11.12
N TYR A 220 -2.14 9.77 -10.30
CA TYR A 220 -1.92 11.13 -10.80
C TYR A 220 -0.53 11.29 -11.43
N LEU A 221 0.53 10.72 -10.83
CA LEU A 221 1.86 10.59 -11.46
C LEU A 221 1.77 9.95 -12.86
N THR A 222 1.02 8.85 -12.98
CA THR A 222 0.85 8.16 -14.26
C THR A 222 0.06 9.00 -15.27
N MET A 223 -0.93 9.79 -14.82
CA MET A 223 -1.70 10.69 -15.68
C MET A 223 -0.87 11.85 -16.25
N ILE A 224 0.17 12.29 -15.54
CA ILE A 224 1.13 13.33 -15.98
C ILE A 224 2.39 12.75 -16.64
N GLY A 225 2.41 11.45 -16.91
CA GLY A 225 3.46 10.78 -17.69
C GLY A 225 4.54 10.04 -16.89
N TYR A 226 4.57 10.16 -15.56
CA TYR A 226 5.53 9.45 -14.71
C TYR A 226 4.96 8.10 -14.23
N ASN A 227 5.40 6.99 -14.85
CA ASN A 227 4.96 5.65 -14.47
C ASN A 227 5.84 5.07 -13.36
N SER A 228 5.51 5.37 -12.10
CA SER A 228 6.25 4.84 -10.94
C SER A 228 6.40 3.30 -10.99
N TRP A 229 5.36 2.55 -11.39
CA TRP A 229 5.39 1.09 -11.51
C TRP A 229 6.39 0.54 -12.53
N GLY A 230 6.96 1.37 -13.40
CA GLY A 230 8.07 0.99 -14.30
C GLY A 230 9.44 0.97 -13.63
N VAL A 231 9.62 1.72 -12.54
CA VAL A 231 10.91 1.95 -11.87
C VAL A 231 11.29 0.72 -11.02
N PRO A 232 12.38 0.00 -11.32
CA PRO A 232 12.76 -1.22 -10.60
C PRO A 232 13.30 -0.96 -9.18
N GLN A 233 13.91 0.21 -8.93
CA GLN A 233 14.46 0.59 -7.63
C GLN A 233 13.36 0.79 -6.57
N ILE A 234 12.12 1.08 -6.97
CA ILE A 234 10.99 1.20 -6.04
C ILE A 234 10.55 -0.21 -5.58
N VAL A 235 10.87 -0.57 -4.33
CA VAL A 235 10.64 -1.92 -3.81
C VAL A 235 9.47 -2.05 -2.83
N ASP A 236 9.09 -0.97 -2.14
CA ASP A 236 8.04 -0.98 -1.11
C ASP A 236 7.17 0.29 -1.16
N GLU A 237 5.95 0.18 -0.64
CA GLU A 237 4.99 1.28 -0.50
C GLU A 237 4.56 1.45 0.97
N VAL A 238 4.60 2.69 1.45
CA VAL A 238 4.21 3.07 2.83
C VAL A 238 3.07 4.08 2.78
N ASP A 239 1.90 3.68 3.28
CA ASP A 239 0.73 4.55 3.41
C ASP A 239 0.56 4.97 4.87
N THR A 240 0.86 6.24 5.16
CA THR A 240 0.82 6.80 6.51
C THR A 240 -0.58 6.81 7.11
N LYS A 241 -1.64 6.89 6.29
CA LYS A 241 -3.05 6.84 6.70
C LYS A 241 -3.41 5.46 7.25
N ASP A 242 -2.87 4.43 6.62
CA ASP A 242 -3.00 3.04 7.05
C ASP A 242 -2.11 2.72 8.26
N MET A 243 -0.90 3.26 8.29
CA MET A 243 0.04 3.11 9.40
C MET A 243 -0.49 3.75 10.70
N PHE A 244 -1.01 4.98 10.60
CA PHE A 244 -1.57 5.71 11.74
C PHE A 244 -2.84 5.05 12.28
N ARG A 245 -3.76 4.62 11.39
CA ARG A 245 -4.97 3.88 11.80
C ARG A 245 -4.61 2.60 12.58
N ARG A 246 -3.51 1.93 12.24
CA ARG A 246 -2.99 0.78 12.98
C ARG A 246 -2.44 1.16 14.35
N MET A 247 -1.68 2.25 14.46
CA MET A 247 -1.13 2.76 15.72
C MET A 247 -2.25 3.05 16.74
N GLU A 248 -3.20 3.91 16.38
CA GLU A 248 -4.28 4.35 17.26
C GLU A 248 -5.39 3.30 17.46
N ARG A 249 -5.28 2.12 16.84
CA ARG A 249 -6.33 1.07 16.79
C ARG A 249 -7.70 1.59 16.29
N GLY A 250 -7.69 2.69 15.52
CA GLY A 250 -8.87 3.39 15.05
C GLY A 250 -9.64 2.63 13.95
N LEU A 251 -10.95 2.89 13.85
CA LEU A 251 -11.79 2.33 12.78
C LEU A 251 -11.75 3.15 11.49
N ASN A 252 -11.52 4.46 11.60
CA ASN A 252 -11.54 5.42 10.50
C ASN A 252 -10.11 5.86 10.14
N GLY A 253 -9.89 6.24 8.88
CA GLY A 253 -8.71 7.03 8.52
C GLY A 253 -8.88 8.48 8.97
N ARG A 254 -7.78 9.13 9.33
CA ARG A 254 -7.70 10.57 9.61
C ARG A 254 -6.94 11.26 8.47
N GLY A 255 -7.23 12.54 8.21
CA GLY A 255 -6.47 13.33 7.25
C GLY A 255 -5.11 13.76 7.81
N LEU A 256 -4.19 14.17 6.92
CA LEU A 256 -2.81 14.51 7.29
C LEU A 256 -2.72 15.53 8.43
N ALA A 257 -3.44 16.66 8.33
CA ALA A 257 -3.43 17.70 9.36
C ALA A 257 -3.83 17.20 10.76
N GLN A 258 -4.82 16.30 10.83
CA GLN A 258 -5.24 15.69 12.08
C GLN A 258 -4.16 14.75 12.64
N ILE A 259 -3.52 13.94 11.78
CA ILE A 259 -2.42 13.06 12.18
C ILE A 259 -1.23 13.86 12.70
N CYS A 260 -0.85 14.95 12.03
CA CYS A 260 0.22 15.83 12.48
C CYS A 260 -0.07 16.42 13.86
N ALA A 261 -1.28 16.96 14.07
CA ALA A 261 -1.70 17.50 15.36
C ALA A 261 -1.65 16.46 16.49
N GLU A 262 -2.13 15.24 16.24
CA GLU A 262 -2.15 14.13 17.22
C GLU A 262 -0.75 13.55 17.51
N LEU A 263 0.19 13.65 16.56
CA LEU A 263 1.61 13.35 16.77
C LEU A 263 2.39 14.53 17.38
N GLY A 264 1.75 15.70 17.53
CA GLY A 264 2.39 16.93 18.01
C GLY A 264 3.43 17.49 17.03
N ILE A 265 3.22 17.29 15.72
CA ILE A 265 3.97 17.90 14.63
C ILE A 265 3.27 19.21 14.27
N LEU A 266 3.98 20.33 14.39
CA LEU A 266 3.47 21.65 14.01
C LEU A 266 3.42 21.78 12.48
N GLY A 267 2.24 21.56 11.91
CA GLY A 267 1.98 21.78 10.49
C GLY A 267 1.10 22.99 10.21
N ARG A 268 1.32 23.61 9.05
CA ARG A 268 0.64 24.79 8.52
C ARG A 268 0.66 24.73 6.99
N ASN A 269 -0.07 25.60 6.30
CA ASN A 269 -0.05 25.69 4.84
C ASN A 269 -0.29 24.32 4.15
N TYR A 270 -1.21 23.53 4.71
CA TYR A 270 -1.77 22.32 4.08
C TYR A 270 -2.43 22.68 2.74
N HIS A 271 -2.56 21.71 1.84
CA HIS A 271 -2.94 21.91 0.43
C HIS A 271 -1.89 22.72 -0.34
N ASN A 272 -0.64 22.48 0.03
CA ASN A 272 0.55 22.75 -0.75
C ASN A 272 1.27 21.42 -0.83
N ALA A 273 1.32 20.79 -2.00
CA ALA A 273 1.75 19.41 -2.12
C ALA A 273 3.17 19.19 -1.55
N GLY A 274 4.07 20.17 -1.72
CA GLY A 274 5.43 20.13 -1.17
C GLY A 274 5.46 20.09 0.36
N ASN A 275 4.61 20.89 1.02
CA ASN A 275 4.44 20.84 2.48
C ASN A 275 3.85 19.51 2.94
N ASP A 276 2.83 19.02 2.24
CA ASP A 276 2.10 17.81 2.63
C ASP A 276 2.95 16.54 2.46
N ALA A 277 3.82 16.48 1.46
CA ALA A 277 4.85 15.45 1.35
C ALA A 277 5.83 15.47 2.55
N VAL A 278 6.29 16.65 2.98
CA VAL A 278 7.18 16.79 4.15
C VAL A 278 6.48 16.40 5.45
N TYR A 279 5.26 16.87 5.68
CA TYR A 279 4.49 16.53 6.88
C TYR A 279 4.13 15.05 6.93
N THR A 280 3.84 14.43 5.79
CA THR A 280 3.61 12.98 5.67
C THR A 280 4.85 12.19 6.06
N LEU A 281 6.04 12.59 5.58
CA LEU A 281 7.29 11.90 5.90
C LEU A 281 7.69 12.10 7.38
N ARG A 282 7.48 13.29 7.94
CA ARG A 282 7.64 13.56 9.38
C ARG A 282 6.70 12.71 10.23
N ALA A 283 5.42 12.59 9.83
CA ALA A 283 4.46 11.71 10.49
C ALA A 283 4.89 10.24 10.44
N MET A 284 5.45 9.77 9.31
CA MET A 284 6.03 8.42 9.19
C MET A 284 7.17 8.21 10.21
N ILE A 285 8.13 9.13 10.28
CA ILE A 285 9.25 9.09 11.23
C ILE A 285 8.73 9.04 12.67
N THR A 286 7.86 9.98 13.07
CA THR A 286 7.34 10.06 14.44
C THR A 286 6.57 8.81 14.84
N MET A 287 5.77 8.25 13.93
CA MET A 287 5.09 6.98 14.17
C MET A 287 6.06 5.81 14.39
N ALA A 288 7.15 5.75 13.61
CA ALA A 288 8.15 4.69 13.74
C ALA A 288 8.88 4.78 15.10
N VAL A 289 9.35 5.98 15.48
CA VAL A 289 10.04 6.25 16.75
C VAL A 289 9.11 6.01 17.95
N LYS A 290 7.93 6.64 17.98
CA LYS A 290 6.93 6.48 19.06
C LYS A 290 6.58 5.00 19.30
N ARG A 291 6.36 4.22 18.23
CA ARG A 291 6.02 2.80 18.37
C ARG A 291 7.21 1.96 18.88
N THR A 292 8.45 2.35 18.60
CA THR A 292 9.64 1.68 19.15
C THR A 292 9.70 1.90 20.67
N MET A 293 9.58 3.14 21.14
CA MET A 293 9.56 3.47 22.58
C MET A 293 8.44 2.74 23.33
N GLU A 294 7.19 2.86 22.85
CA GLU A 294 6.04 2.14 23.42
C GLU A 294 6.15 0.60 23.31
N GLY A 295 7.09 0.09 22.52
CA GLY A 295 7.41 -1.33 22.43
C GLY A 295 8.39 -1.75 23.52
N SER A 296 9.40 -0.91 23.77
CA SER A 296 10.40 -1.07 24.85
C SER A 296 9.79 -0.99 26.25
N ASP A 297 8.76 -0.14 26.46
CA ASP A 297 8.12 0.05 27.76
C ASP A 297 7.18 -1.12 28.16
N ARG A 298 6.77 -1.97 27.22
CA ARG A 298 5.84 -3.08 27.47
C ARG A 298 6.58 -4.36 27.87
N ASN A 299 7.20 -4.33 29.04
CA ASN A 299 7.59 -5.56 29.75
C ASN A 299 6.35 -6.38 30.11
N GLU A 300 6.13 -7.48 29.39
CA GLU A 300 5.35 -8.72 29.64
C GLU A 300 3.95 -8.70 30.32
N GLU A 301 3.51 -7.65 31.00
CA GLU A 301 2.22 -7.60 31.70
C GLU A 301 1.06 -7.13 30.82
N SER A 302 0.47 -8.07 30.08
CA SER A 302 -0.99 -8.30 30.03
C SER A 302 -1.39 -9.19 28.85
N PHE A 303 -1.17 -10.49 28.97
CA PHE A 303 -1.77 -11.47 28.06
C PHE A 303 -3.27 -11.61 28.34
N THR A 304 -4.10 -10.68 27.84
CA THR A 304 -5.56 -10.75 27.95
C THR A 304 -6.15 -11.70 26.89
N PRO A 305 -6.67 -12.88 27.26
CA PRO A 305 -7.16 -13.84 26.28
C PRO A 305 -8.41 -13.29 25.57
N GLY A 306 -8.25 -12.89 24.30
CA GLY A 306 -9.32 -12.28 23.50
C GLY A 306 -8.87 -11.15 22.56
N THR A 307 -7.69 -10.55 22.79
CA THR A 307 -7.15 -9.48 21.94
C THR A 307 -6.38 -9.95 20.70
N ASP A 308 -6.15 -11.26 20.57
CA ASP A 308 -5.32 -11.88 19.53
C ASP A 308 -5.87 -11.84 18.11
N GLU A 309 -7.09 -11.34 17.87
CA GLU A 309 -7.55 -11.16 16.49
C GLU A 309 -6.63 -10.18 15.73
N TRP A 310 -5.98 -9.23 16.43
CA TRP A 310 -5.21 -8.13 15.81
C TRP A 310 -3.68 -8.29 15.81
N THR A 311 -3.14 -9.31 16.46
CA THR A 311 -1.68 -9.52 16.56
C THR A 311 -1.14 -10.21 15.30
N ASP A 312 -0.01 -9.70 14.80
CA ASP A 312 0.74 -10.24 13.67
C ASP A 312 2.03 -10.96 14.11
N GLY A 313 2.17 -11.18 15.42
CA GLY A 313 3.36 -11.73 16.10
C GLY A 313 4.42 -10.67 16.32
N ASP A 314 4.84 -10.42 17.56
CA ASP A 314 5.84 -9.37 17.85
C ASP A 314 7.27 -9.74 17.38
N MET A 315 7.50 -11.04 17.16
CA MET A 315 8.71 -11.64 16.56
C MET A 315 8.82 -11.45 15.03
N ASP A 316 7.82 -10.87 14.38
CA ASP A 316 7.86 -10.54 12.94
C ASP A 316 8.58 -9.19 12.71
N ASP A 317 9.42 -9.10 11.67
CA ASP A 317 10.04 -7.84 11.23
C ASP A 317 9.23 -7.08 10.17
N GLY A 318 8.06 -7.60 9.82
CA GLY A 318 7.19 -7.07 8.77
C GLY A 318 7.36 -7.76 7.43
N GLY A 319 8.36 -8.64 7.29
CA GLY A 319 8.60 -9.49 6.13
C GLY A 319 9.21 -8.75 4.93
N CYS A 320 8.99 -9.31 3.74
CA CYS A 320 9.47 -8.74 2.49
C CYS A 320 8.81 -7.38 2.16
N PRO A 321 9.48 -6.51 1.37
CA PRO A 321 8.87 -5.34 0.74
C PRO A 321 7.53 -5.68 0.07
N LYS A 322 6.57 -4.74 0.09
CA LYS A 322 5.24 -4.90 -0.51
C LYS A 322 4.89 -3.70 -1.39
N ARG A 323 4.88 -3.95 -2.69
CA ARG A 323 4.46 -2.98 -3.71
C ARG A 323 3.09 -3.32 -4.30
N SER A 324 2.35 -2.31 -4.73
CA SER A 324 1.10 -2.50 -5.48
C SER A 324 1.38 -2.96 -6.91
N ALA A 325 0.47 -3.75 -7.47
CA ALA A 325 0.49 -4.05 -8.90
C ALA A 325 0.05 -2.81 -9.70
N PRO A 326 0.60 -2.58 -10.90
CA PRO A 326 0.15 -1.50 -11.77
C PRO A 326 -1.35 -1.62 -12.08
N PRO A 327 -2.05 -0.49 -12.33
CA PRO A 327 -3.43 -0.53 -12.78
C PRO A 327 -3.54 -1.34 -14.09
N ALA A 328 -4.63 -2.10 -14.23
CA ALA A 328 -4.91 -2.82 -15.47
C ALA A 328 -4.92 -1.82 -16.65
N LYS A 329 -4.18 -2.15 -17.72
CA LYS A 329 -4.16 -1.32 -18.92
C LYS A 329 -5.60 -1.16 -19.44
N PRO A 330 -6.09 0.05 -19.75
CA PRO A 330 -7.35 0.19 -20.46
C PRO A 330 -7.22 -0.45 -21.85
N ASP A 331 -8.25 -1.17 -22.30
CA ASP A 331 -8.26 -1.95 -23.56
C ASP A 331 -8.16 -1.11 -24.85
N HIS A 332 -7.83 0.17 -24.75
CA HIS A 332 -7.73 1.11 -25.86
C HIS A 332 -6.34 1.76 -25.98
N VAL A 333 -5.34 0.92 -26.28
CA VAL A 333 -4.25 1.31 -27.19
C VAL A 333 -4.07 0.20 -28.22
N LEU A 334 -5.06 0.07 -29.12
CA LEU A 334 -4.78 -0.47 -30.45
C LEU A 334 -3.84 0.52 -31.13
N GLN A 335 -2.55 0.19 -31.15
CA GLN A 335 -1.59 0.92 -31.99
C GLN A 335 -2.10 0.88 -33.43
N SER A 336 -2.39 2.05 -33.99
CA SER A 336 -2.64 2.21 -35.42
C SER A 336 -1.40 1.76 -36.18
N LYS A 337 -1.45 0.55 -36.75
CA LYS A 337 -0.45 0.07 -37.72
C LYS A 337 -0.65 0.78 -39.05
N ASP A 338 -0.28 2.06 -39.09
CA ASP A 338 -0.04 2.80 -40.32
C ASP A 338 1.29 3.52 -40.21
N GLY A 339 2.15 3.32 -41.21
CA GLY A 339 3.55 3.78 -41.16
C GLY A 339 4.55 2.82 -41.78
N ARG A 340 4.33 2.43 -43.05
CA ARG A 340 5.47 2.05 -43.88
C ARG A 340 6.33 3.31 -44.06
N HIS A 341 7.61 3.26 -43.73
CA HIS A 341 8.72 3.32 -44.69
C HIS A 341 10.08 3.45 -43.98
N ASN A 342 11.10 2.82 -44.56
CA ASN A 342 12.50 3.02 -44.22
C ASN A 342 12.91 4.48 -44.34
N VAL A 343 13.75 4.98 -43.42
CA VAL A 343 15.03 5.60 -43.77
C VAL A 343 16.07 5.19 -42.71
N LYS A 344 17.23 4.70 -43.14
CA LYS A 344 18.45 4.65 -42.31
C LYS A 344 19.09 6.04 -42.33
N TRP A 345 19.52 6.56 -41.18
CA TRP A 345 20.92 6.86 -40.86
C TRP A 345 21.05 7.07 -39.35
#